data_AF-A0A0K1IWR6-F1
#
_entry.id   AF-A0A0K1IWR6-F1
#
_cell.length_a   1.000
_cell.length_b   1.000
_cell.length_c   1.000
_cell.angle_alpha   90.00
_cell.angle_beta   90.00
_cell.angle_gamma   90.00
#
_symmetry.space_group_name_H-M   'P 1'
#
loop_
_entity.id
_entity.type
_entity.pdbx_description
1 polymer ?
#
loop_
_entity_poly.entity_id
_entity_poly.type
_entity_poly.pdbx_seq_one_letter_code
_entity_poly.pdbx_strand_id
1 'polypeptide(L)'
;MDSADDWRAALEAAGRLSPQIVQAIVDAHGDRGVTAIEAVSERRVKRYRDFDVVVGYDDEYVVEDRGCTCKDSQYNLDPDEGERCWHVLAVDVAEALGELDHHDMWYSDVREFL
;
A
#
# COMPACT_ATOMS: atom_id res chain seq x y z
N MET A 1 -14.37 0.42 17.94
CA MET A 1 -13.29 1.35 17.60
C MET A 1 -12.19 0.46 17.11
N ASP A 2 -12.11 0.33 15.79
CA ASP A 2 -11.33 -0.70 15.11
C ASP A 2 -9.87 -0.24 15.02
N SER A 3 -8.93 -1.08 15.43
CA SER A 3 -7.52 -0.74 15.58
C SER A 3 -6.82 -0.42 14.25
N ALA A 4 -7.43 -0.76 13.11
CA ALA A 4 -6.92 -0.47 11.77
C ALA A 4 -6.96 1.02 11.38
N ASP A 5 -7.82 1.84 12.01
CA ASP A 5 -7.89 3.28 11.74
C ASP A 5 -6.95 4.12 12.61
N ASP A 6 -6.30 3.51 13.61
CA ASP A 6 -5.44 4.21 14.57
C ASP A 6 -4.04 4.50 13.98
N TRP A 7 -3.47 3.56 13.22
CA TRP A 7 -2.11 3.71 12.73
C TRP A 7 -1.99 4.70 11.55
N ARG A 8 -2.98 4.76 10.63
CA ARG A 8 -2.96 5.69 9.48
C ARG A 8 -2.98 7.14 9.94
N ALA A 9 -3.92 7.48 10.83
CA ALA A 9 -4.02 8.82 11.40
C ALA A 9 -2.78 9.19 12.23
N ALA A 10 -2.24 8.24 13.00
CA ALA A 10 -0.99 8.44 13.73
C ALA A 10 0.20 8.65 12.79
N LEU A 11 0.25 7.95 11.66
CA LEU A 11 1.30 8.08 10.65
C LEU A 11 1.24 9.43 9.94
N GLU A 12 0.07 9.85 9.48
CA GLU A 12 -0.14 11.19 8.91
C GLU A 12 0.25 12.29 9.90
N ALA A 13 -0.17 12.18 11.16
CA ALA A 13 0.14 13.17 12.18
C ALA A 13 1.65 13.23 12.52
N ALA A 14 2.33 12.08 12.49
CA ALA A 14 3.76 12.00 12.78
C ALA A 14 4.64 12.36 11.58
N GLY A 15 4.16 12.13 10.35
CA GLY A 15 4.92 12.28 9.10
C GLY A 15 6.13 11.34 9.00
N ARG A 16 6.16 10.26 9.79
CA ARG A 16 7.26 9.27 9.82
C ARG A 16 6.84 7.97 10.51
N LEU A 17 7.47 6.86 10.11
CA LEU A 17 7.34 5.58 10.80
C LEU A 17 8.08 5.62 12.14
N SER A 18 7.34 5.70 13.24
CA SER A 18 7.87 5.49 14.59
C SER A 18 7.79 4.00 14.97
N PRO A 19 8.60 3.50 15.92
CA PRO A 19 8.51 2.12 16.38
C PRO A 19 7.10 1.71 16.84
N GLN A 20 6.35 2.63 17.46
CA GLN A 20 4.98 2.40 17.90
C GLN A 20 4.02 2.22 16.72
N ILE A 21 4.18 3.04 15.67
CA ILE A 21 3.34 2.95 14.46
C ILE A 21 3.66 1.68 13.68
N VAL A 22 4.95 1.34 13.55
CA VAL A 22 5.38 0.07 12.94
C VAL A 22 4.75 -1.10 13.67
N GLN A 23 4.81 -1.12 15.00
CA GLN A 23 4.19 -2.19 15.79
C GLN A 23 2.68 -2.26 15.57
N ALA A 24 1.98 -1.13 15.53
CA ALA A 24 0.54 -1.10 15.28
C ALA A 24 0.16 -1.67 13.90
N ILE A 25 0.94 -1.36 12.87
CA ILE A 25 0.76 -1.93 11.51
C ILE A 25 0.97 -3.45 11.53
N VAL A 26 2.03 -3.92 12.20
CA VAL A 26 2.34 -5.35 12.29
C VAL A 26 1.32 -6.11 13.13
N ASP A 27 0.83 -5.54 14.23
CA ASP A 27 -0.21 -6.16 15.05
C ASP A 27 -1.53 -6.28 14.29
N ALA A 28 -1.85 -5.31 13.42
CA ALA A 28 -3.06 -5.31 12.61
C ALA A 28 -2.99 -6.22 11.38
N HIS A 29 -1.82 -6.33 10.73
CA HIS A 29 -1.70 -6.93 9.40
C HIS A 29 -0.66 -8.06 9.30
N GLY A 30 0.04 -8.36 10.39
CA GLY A 30 1.08 -9.40 10.46
C GLY A 30 2.18 -9.17 9.42
N ASP A 31 2.61 -10.26 8.78
CA ASP A 31 3.66 -10.25 7.76
C ASP A 31 3.34 -9.32 6.58
N ARG A 32 2.06 -9.16 6.23
CA ARG A 32 1.64 -8.23 5.16
C ARG A 32 1.97 -6.78 5.52
N GLY A 33 1.84 -6.42 6.80
CA GLY A 33 2.23 -5.11 7.30
C GLY A 33 3.74 -4.87 7.23
N VAL A 34 4.54 -5.89 7.56
CA VAL A 34 6.01 -5.83 7.44
C VAL A 34 6.41 -5.59 5.98
N THR A 35 5.91 -6.41 5.05
CA THR A 35 6.24 -6.30 3.62
C THR A 35 5.83 -4.95 3.03
N ALA A 36 4.69 -4.40 3.47
CA ALA A 36 4.25 -3.06 3.05
C ALA A 36 5.24 -1.96 3.44
N ILE A 37 5.73 -1.98 4.68
CA ILE A 37 6.72 -1.01 5.19
C ILE A 37 8.04 -1.12 4.42
N GLU A 38 8.50 -2.34 4.14
CA GLU A 38 9.69 -2.58 3.33
C GLU A 38 9.53 -2.01 1.91
N ALA A 39 8.36 -2.21 1.30
CA ALA A 39 8.08 -1.71 -0.05
C ALA A 39 8.10 -0.19 -0.14
N VAL A 40 7.56 0.51 0.86
CA VAL A 40 7.61 1.97 0.91
C VAL A 40 9.05 2.45 1.08
N SER A 41 9.81 1.82 1.99
CA SER A 41 11.23 2.14 2.23
C SER A 41 12.09 1.97 0.98
N GLU A 42 11.73 1.01 0.12
CA GLU A 42 12.39 0.73 -1.16
C GLU A 42 11.82 1.53 -2.34
N ARG A 43 10.87 2.45 -2.09
CA ARG A 43 10.22 3.30 -3.11
C ARG A 43 9.53 2.52 -4.23
N ARG A 44 8.90 1.40 -3.86
CA ARG A 44 8.18 0.50 -4.77
C ARG A 44 6.75 0.93 -5.07
N VAL A 45 6.25 2.01 -4.44
CA VAL A 45 4.92 2.56 -4.68
C VAL A 45 5.00 3.74 -5.66
N LYS A 46 4.31 3.62 -6.79
CA LYS A 46 4.29 4.59 -7.88
C LYS A 46 2.88 5.16 -8.04
N ARG A 47 2.74 6.48 -7.99
CA ARG A 47 1.45 7.15 -8.17
C ARG A 47 1.28 7.62 -9.61
N TYR A 48 0.23 7.13 -10.26
CA TYR A 48 -0.26 7.65 -11.53
C TYR A 48 -1.46 8.57 -11.27
N ARG A 49 -2.03 9.14 -12.34
CA ARG A 49 -3.15 10.09 -12.21
C ARG A 49 -4.46 9.45 -11.79
N ASP A 50 -4.62 8.17 -12.10
CA ASP A 50 -5.84 7.40 -11.99
C ASP A 50 -5.74 6.19 -11.06
N PHE A 51 -4.53 5.67 -10.80
CA PHE A 51 -4.29 4.55 -9.89
C PHE A 51 -2.87 4.58 -9.32
N ASP A 52 -2.59 3.69 -8.37
CA ASP A 52 -1.24 3.42 -7.90
C ASP A 52 -0.73 2.09 -8.44
N VAL A 53 0.57 1.98 -8.66
CA VAL A 53 1.26 0.72 -8.99
C VAL A 53 2.23 0.40 -7.88
N VAL A 54 2.16 -0.82 -7.37
CA VAL A 54 3.14 -1.35 -6.43
C VAL A 54 3.96 -2.43 -7.12
N VAL A 55 5.27 -2.22 -7.18
CA VAL A 55 6.20 -3.22 -7.70
C VAL A 55 6.33 -4.34 -6.67
N GLY A 56 5.79 -5.51 -6.99
CA GLY A 56 5.94 -6.71 -6.19
C GLY A 56 7.22 -7.47 -6.52
N TYR A 57 7.40 -8.64 -5.90
CA TYR A 57 8.57 -9.48 -6.15
C TYR A 57 8.53 -10.14 -7.54
N ASP A 58 7.34 -10.47 -8.02
CA ASP A 58 7.14 -11.21 -9.28
C ASP A 58 6.64 -10.33 -10.43
N ASP A 59 5.86 -9.28 -10.13
CA ASP A 59 5.14 -8.48 -11.11
C ASP A 59 4.75 -7.10 -10.54
N GLU A 60 4.17 -6.24 -11.38
CA GLU A 60 3.57 -4.97 -11.00
C GLU A 60 2.07 -5.14 -10.70
N TYR A 61 1.61 -4.51 -9.62
CA TYR A 61 0.22 -4.64 -9.17
C TYR A 61 -0.46 -3.29 -9.12
N VAL A 62 -1.59 -3.20 -9.81
CA VAL A 62 -2.44 -2.00 -9.82
C VAL A 62 -3.28 -2.00 -8.55
N VAL A 63 -3.29 -0.86 -7.88
CA VAL A 63 -4.10 -0.55 -6.70
C VAL A 63 -5.02 0.62 -7.03
N GLU A 64 -6.32 0.40 -6.90
CA GLU A 64 -7.37 1.39 -7.18
C GLU A 64 -8.50 1.17 -6.16
N ASP A 65 -9.02 2.26 -5.56
CA ASP A 65 -10.12 2.22 -4.60
C ASP A 65 -9.95 1.19 -3.46
N ARG A 66 -8.70 1.00 -2.99
CA ARG A 66 -8.29 -0.01 -1.98
C ARG A 66 -8.46 -1.47 -2.42
N GLY A 67 -8.72 -1.72 -3.69
CA GLY A 67 -8.58 -3.02 -4.34
C GLY A 67 -7.19 -3.21 -4.94
N CYS A 68 -6.79 -4.46 -5.19
CA CYS A 68 -5.52 -4.78 -5.85
C CYS A 68 -5.68 -5.92 -6.84
N THR A 69 -4.90 -5.88 -7.93
CA THR A 69 -4.88 -6.95 -8.94
C THR A 69 -4.13 -8.21 -8.50
N CYS A 70 -3.53 -8.26 -7.30
CA CYS A 70 -2.79 -9.44 -6.85
C CYS A 70 -3.72 -10.61 -6.47
N LYS A 71 -3.20 -11.85 -6.56
CA LYS A 71 -3.94 -13.06 -6.22
C LYS A 71 -4.38 -13.10 -4.75
N ASP A 72 -3.59 -12.54 -3.84
CA ASP A 72 -3.93 -12.50 -2.41
C ASP A 72 -5.21 -11.68 -2.19
N SER A 73 -5.31 -10.50 -2.83
CA SER A 73 -6.52 -9.67 -2.81
C SER A 73 -7.73 -10.32 -3.47
N GLN A 74 -7.52 -11.15 -4.50
CA GLN A 74 -8.63 -11.77 -5.24
C GLN A 74 -9.20 -13.02 -4.57
N TYR A 75 -8.38 -13.75 -3.80
CA TYR A 75 -8.74 -15.11 -3.38
C TYR A 75 -8.62 -15.37 -1.89
N ASN A 76 -7.83 -14.59 -1.15
CA ASN A 76 -7.44 -14.94 0.22
C ASN A 76 -7.88 -13.93 1.28
N LEU A 77 -8.51 -12.82 0.87
CA LEU A 77 -8.81 -11.70 1.76
C LEU A 77 -10.29 -11.37 1.74
N ASP A 78 -10.83 -11.09 2.92
CA ASP A 78 -12.17 -10.54 3.09
C ASP A 78 -12.09 -9.00 3.25
N PRO A 79 -12.41 -8.23 2.20
CA PRO A 79 -12.33 -6.78 2.28
C PRO A 79 -13.38 -6.17 3.21
N ASP A 80 -14.49 -6.87 3.47
CA ASP A 80 -15.57 -6.42 4.35
C ASP A 80 -15.17 -6.56 5.83
N GLU A 81 -14.27 -7.49 6.15
CA GLU A 81 -13.61 -7.62 7.46
C GLU A 81 -12.39 -6.70 7.61
N GLY A 82 -12.13 -5.83 6.63
CA GLY A 82 -11.01 -4.88 6.67
C GLY A 82 -9.65 -5.48 6.31
N GLU A 83 -9.60 -6.74 5.87
CA GLU A 83 -8.35 -7.37 5.46
C GLU A 83 -7.85 -6.77 4.14
N ARG A 84 -6.53 -6.59 4.03
CA ARG A 84 -5.89 -5.97 2.86
C ARG A 84 -4.60 -6.69 2.51
N CYS A 85 -4.29 -6.77 1.22
CA CYS A 85 -3.02 -7.32 0.77
C CYS A 85 -1.91 -6.31 1.04
N TRP A 86 -0.66 -6.78 1.07
CA TRP A 86 0.46 -5.90 1.38
C TRP A 86 0.61 -4.74 0.38
N HIS A 87 0.21 -4.90 -0.88
CA HIS A 87 0.26 -3.81 -1.87
C HIS A 87 -0.66 -2.65 -1.51
N VAL A 88 -1.91 -2.94 -1.10
CA VAL A 88 -2.85 -1.89 -0.66
C VAL A 88 -2.31 -1.22 0.60
N LEU A 89 -1.78 -2.01 1.55
CA LEU A 89 -1.16 -1.47 2.75
C LEU A 89 0.05 -0.59 2.44
N ALA A 90 0.85 -0.92 1.42
CA ALA A 90 1.99 -0.11 1.00
C ALA A 90 1.53 1.24 0.44
N VAL A 91 0.44 1.27 -0.33
CA VAL A 91 -0.18 2.53 -0.78
C VAL A 91 -0.65 3.35 0.40
N ASP A 92 -1.41 2.78 1.33
CA ASP A 92 -1.90 3.47 2.52
C ASP A 92 -0.75 4.08 3.35
N VAL A 93 0.36 3.34 3.53
CA VAL A 93 1.55 3.81 4.25
C VAL A 93 2.25 4.94 3.48
N ALA A 94 2.45 4.79 2.17
CA ALA A 94 3.12 5.80 1.34
C ALA A 94 2.31 7.10 1.25
N GLU A 95 0.99 7.00 1.15
CA GLU A 95 0.06 8.14 1.21
C GLU A 95 0.19 8.89 2.52
N ALA A 96 0.08 8.18 3.65
CA ALA A 96 0.15 8.78 4.97
C ALA A 96 1.50 9.45 5.25
N LEU A 97 2.59 8.97 4.64
CA LEU A 97 3.92 9.57 4.72
C LEU A 97 4.15 10.72 3.73
N GLY A 98 3.31 10.84 2.69
CA GLY A 98 3.58 11.71 1.55
C GLY A 98 4.80 11.26 0.73
N GLU A 99 5.18 9.99 0.79
CA GLU A 99 6.36 9.40 0.13
C GLU A 99 6.02 8.67 -1.17
N LEU A 100 5.17 9.27 -2.00
CA LEU A 100 4.78 8.69 -3.28
C LEU A 100 5.69 9.19 -4.40
N ASP A 101 6.21 8.25 -5.18
CA ASP A 101 6.94 8.58 -6.41
C ASP A 101 5.91 8.87 -7.50
N HIS A 102 5.70 10.17 -7.77
CA HIS A 102 4.70 10.64 -8.71
C HIS A 102 5.21 10.51 -10.15
N HIS A 103 4.51 9.70 -10.94
CA HIS A 103 4.73 9.62 -12.38
C HIS A 103 3.63 10.42 -13.10
N ASP A 104 4.03 11.52 -13.75
CA ASP A 104 3.16 12.39 -14.56
C ASP A 104 2.78 11.76 -15.93
N MET A 105 2.43 10.48 -15.94
CA MET A 105 2.05 9.72 -17.14
C MET A 105 0.69 9.05 -16.92
N TRP A 106 -0.05 8.80 -17.99
CA TRP A 106 -1.24 7.94 -17.93
C TRP A 106 -0.84 6.50 -18.26
N TYR A 107 -1.57 5.49 -17.75
CA TYR A 107 -1.33 4.09 -18.16
C TYR A 107 -1.34 3.89 -19.67
N SER A 108 -2.20 4.63 -20.37
CA SER A 108 -2.31 4.61 -21.83
C SER A 108 -1.01 4.94 -22.55
N ASP A 109 -0.10 5.63 -21.88
CA ASP A 109 1.21 6.02 -22.40
C ASP A 109 2.30 4.96 -22.11
N VAL A 110 2.03 3.99 -21.23
CA VAL A 110 2.98 2.97 -20.76
C VAL A 110 2.57 1.54 -21.18
N ARG A 111 1.30 1.32 -21.54
CA ARG A 111 0.72 0.01 -21.89
C ARG A 111 1.27 -0.63 -23.18
N GLU A 112 2.19 0.02 -23.90
CA GLU A 112 2.88 -0.62 -25.03
C GLU A 112 3.89 -1.71 -24.59
N PHE A 113 4.11 -1.92 -23.28
CA PHE A 113 5.16 -2.79 -22.75
C PHE A 113 4.73 -3.98 -21.87
N LEU A 114 3.43 -4.33 -21.80
CA LEU A 114 2.95 -5.56 -21.13
C LEU A 114 2.48 -6.62 -22.14
#